data_AF-A0A4R7DVI0-F1
#
_entry.id   AF-A0A4R7DVI0-F1
#
_cell.length_a   1.000
_cell.length_b   1.000
_cell.length_c   1.000
_cell.angle_alpha   90.00
_cell.angle_beta   90.00
_cell.angle_gamma   90.00
#
_symmetry.space_group_name_H-M   'P 1'
#
loop_
_entity.id
_entity.type
_entity.pdbx_description
1 polymer ?
#
loop_
_entity_poly.entity_id
_entity_poly.type
_entity_poly.pdbx_seq_one_letter_code
_entity_poly.pdbx_strand_id
1 'polypeptide(L)'
;MLKLKTILISFVLCLLSTSAQAEILYKVTKEDQTIWVYGTLHAAKKDAIILSETAKNALKNSETVWFEVHPEKLGSAQPLFMQHARRSEGKLSDSVDSETWQQLTTLAEKYGMNASALEQLNAWFAQIVIVSQAIAQSGYTAEGGSEGKLFELAKSSDIPVKGLETVERQIDALRAAQSESGEGELLEQTLAEVEKIEEVFADIQKTWLEGDLDKLTHYLNQNLPPKALDELITKRNNEWITKLAKVNESDTVFVAVGAGHLGGQQGVLEQLEKQGADIKKM
;
A
#
# COMPACT_ATOMS: atom_id res chain seq x y z
N MET A 1 -20.02 56.88 -33.93
CA MET A 1 -18.92 55.98 -34.34
C MET A 1 -17.77 56.11 -33.35
N LEU A 2 -17.25 54.97 -32.87
CA LEU A 2 -16.02 54.72 -32.09
C LEU A 2 -15.89 55.36 -30.69
N LYS A 3 -16.17 54.60 -29.61
CA LYS A 3 -15.27 53.65 -28.89
C LYS A 3 -14.21 54.35 -28.02
N LEU A 4 -14.59 54.72 -26.79
CA LEU A 4 -13.65 54.81 -25.67
C LEU A 4 -13.66 53.43 -24.98
N LYS A 5 -12.69 52.57 -25.35
CA LYS A 5 -12.51 51.28 -24.70
C LYS A 5 -11.78 51.49 -23.37
N THR A 6 -12.49 51.22 -22.30
CA THR A 6 -11.99 50.99 -20.94
C THR A 6 -10.74 50.11 -21.00
N ILE A 7 -9.62 50.64 -20.54
CA ILE A 7 -8.44 49.87 -20.17
C ILE A 7 -8.83 49.12 -18.89
N LEU A 8 -9.45 47.95 -19.06
CA LEU A 8 -9.55 46.97 -17.99
C LEU A 8 -8.22 46.21 -18.01
N ILE A 9 -7.30 46.66 -17.15
CA ILE A 9 -6.09 45.91 -16.84
C ILE A 9 -6.53 44.52 -16.41
N SER A 10 -6.20 43.55 -17.25
CA SER A 10 -6.26 42.12 -16.95
C SER A 10 -5.44 41.87 -15.68
N PHE A 11 -6.11 41.83 -14.53
CA PHE A 11 -5.67 40.99 -13.43
C PHE A 11 -6.10 39.56 -13.75
N VAL A 12 -5.47 38.97 -14.76
CA VAL A 12 -5.33 37.52 -14.83
C VAL A 12 -4.29 37.21 -13.77
N LEU A 13 -4.73 37.12 -12.51
CA LEU A 13 -3.96 36.37 -11.54
C LEU A 13 -4.08 34.92 -12.02
N CYS A 14 -3.02 34.43 -12.65
CA CYS A 14 -2.81 33.00 -12.80
C CYS A 14 -2.88 32.41 -11.40
N LEU A 15 -4.06 31.97 -10.99
CA LEU A 15 -4.19 30.82 -10.11
C LEU A 15 -3.65 29.67 -10.96
N LEU A 16 -2.32 29.52 -10.95
CA LEU A 16 -1.75 28.20 -10.97
C LEU A 16 -2.28 27.56 -9.69
N SER A 17 -3.49 27.02 -9.77
CA SER A 17 -3.90 25.91 -8.93
C SER A 17 -2.93 24.79 -9.30
N THR A 18 -1.71 24.88 -8.78
CA THR A 18 -1.00 23.68 -8.41
C THR A 18 -1.98 23.04 -7.44
N SER A 19 -2.70 22.02 -7.91
CA SER A 19 -3.35 21.09 -7.02
C SER A 19 -2.20 20.45 -6.25
N ALA A 20 -1.73 21.15 -5.20
CA ALA A 20 -0.79 20.62 -4.25
C ALA A 20 -1.56 19.48 -3.59
N GLN A 21 -1.35 18.29 -4.13
CA GLN A 21 -1.85 17.07 -3.54
C GLN A 21 -1.19 16.98 -2.17
N ALA A 22 -2.00 16.80 -1.13
CA ALA A 22 -1.43 16.51 0.18
C ALA A 22 -0.73 15.16 0.11
N GLU A 23 0.40 15.04 0.81
CA GLU A 23 1.14 13.79 0.90
C GLU A 23 1.24 13.35 2.35
N ILE A 24 1.36 12.05 2.54
CA ILE A 24 1.64 11.44 3.82
C ILE A 24 3.16 11.36 3.95
N LEU A 25 3.81 12.49 4.19
CA LEU A 25 5.26 12.61 4.36
C LEU A 25 5.60 13.23 5.71
N TYR A 26 6.52 12.58 6.41
CA TYR A 26 7.00 13.01 7.71
C TYR A 26 8.52 13.08 7.71
N LYS A 27 9.07 14.12 8.32
CA LYS A 27 10.47 14.17 8.72
C LYS A 27 10.56 13.73 10.17
N VAL A 28 11.33 12.69 10.41
CA VAL A 28 11.61 12.13 11.73
C VAL A 28 13.06 12.44 12.07
N THR A 29 13.30 13.13 13.18
CA THR A 29 14.66 13.50 13.60
C THR A 29 14.94 13.03 15.02
N LYS A 30 16.10 12.41 15.22
CA LYS A 30 16.59 12.01 16.54
C LYS A 30 18.09 12.27 16.59
N GLU A 31 18.49 13.22 17.43
CA GLU A 31 19.89 13.69 17.48
C GLU A 31 20.33 14.15 16.07
N ASP A 32 21.41 13.60 15.51
CA ASP A 32 21.88 13.91 14.16
C ASP A 32 21.18 13.07 13.07
N GLN A 33 20.37 12.07 13.45
CA GLN A 33 19.69 11.17 12.51
C GLN A 33 18.47 11.84 11.89
N THR A 34 18.34 11.68 10.56
CA THR A 34 17.13 12.06 9.82
C THR A 34 16.55 10.87 9.07
N ILE A 35 15.30 10.54 9.36
CA ILE A 35 14.51 9.56 8.61
C ILE A 35 13.32 10.28 7.98
N TRP A 36 13.20 10.21 6.67
CA TRP A 36 11.97 10.59 5.98
C TRP A 36 11.05 9.39 5.94
N VAL A 37 9.80 9.53 6.37
CA VAL A 37 8.80 8.45 6.36
C VAL A 37 7.66 8.85 5.44
N TYR A 38 7.50 8.09 4.36
CA TYR A 38 6.47 8.29 3.34
C TYR A 38 5.44 7.16 3.41
N GLY A 39 4.17 7.52 3.62
CA GLY A 39 3.03 6.61 3.61
C GLY A 39 2.57 6.35 2.17
N THR A 40 2.88 5.18 1.64
CA THR A 40 2.60 4.82 0.25
C THR A 40 1.15 4.35 0.06
N LEU A 41 0.72 4.36 -1.20
CA LEU A 41 -0.52 3.75 -1.67
C LEU A 41 -0.13 2.75 -2.76
N HIS A 42 -0.38 1.47 -2.51
CA HIS A 42 0.09 0.37 -3.36
C HIS A 42 -0.46 0.45 -4.78
N ALA A 43 -1.74 0.78 -4.94
CA ALA A 43 -2.39 0.87 -6.25
C ALA A 43 -3.21 2.14 -6.38
N ALA A 44 -3.12 2.77 -7.54
CA ALA A 44 -3.90 3.95 -7.88
C ALA A 44 -4.30 3.90 -9.36
N LYS A 45 -5.29 4.70 -9.74
CA LYS A 45 -5.57 4.94 -11.16
C LYS A 45 -4.37 5.62 -11.82
N LYS A 46 -4.19 5.37 -13.11
CA LYS A 46 -3.11 5.97 -13.89
C LYS A 46 -3.11 7.49 -13.72
N ASP A 47 -1.94 8.06 -13.51
CA ASP A 47 -1.69 9.51 -13.35
C ASP A 47 -2.37 10.17 -12.13
N ALA A 48 -3.03 9.41 -11.25
CA ALA A 48 -3.69 9.96 -10.05
C ALA A 48 -2.70 10.51 -9.01
N ILE A 49 -1.50 9.91 -8.94
CA ILE A 49 -0.49 10.23 -7.94
C ILE A 49 0.63 11.06 -8.55
N ILE A 50 0.87 12.25 -8.00
CA ILE A 50 2.00 13.10 -8.34
C ILE A 50 2.86 13.30 -7.09
N LEU A 51 4.09 12.78 -7.12
CA LEU A 51 5.04 13.02 -6.02
C LEU A 51 5.33 14.52 -5.91
N SER A 52 5.23 15.08 -4.70
CA SER A 52 5.57 16.48 -4.46
C SER A 52 7.07 16.72 -4.64
N GLU A 53 7.45 17.98 -4.88
CA GLU A 53 8.87 18.35 -4.89
C GLU A 53 9.51 18.11 -3.52
N THR A 54 8.77 18.23 -2.41
CA THR A 54 9.26 17.92 -1.07
C THR A 54 9.63 16.44 -0.96
N ALA A 55 8.75 15.52 -1.38
CA ALA A 55 9.03 14.08 -1.36
C ALA A 55 10.19 13.70 -2.29
N LYS A 56 10.21 14.26 -3.51
CA LYS A 56 11.31 14.02 -4.46
C LYS A 56 12.65 14.48 -3.89
N ASN A 57 12.70 15.67 -3.29
CA ASN A 57 13.92 16.20 -2.71
C ASN A 57 14.33 15.43 -1.46
N ALA A 58 13.40 15.06 -0.59
CA ALA A 58 13.66 14.20 0.57
C ALA A 58 14.30 12.88 0.13
N LEU A 59 13.73 12.20 -0.88
CA LEU A 59 14.27 10.97 -1.42
C LEU A 59 15.65 11.19 -2.05
N LYS A 60 15.82 12.17 -2.94
CA LYS A 60 17.09 12.46 -3.65
C LYS A 60 18.25 12.83 -2.73
N ASN A 61 17.97 13.41 -1.57
CA ASN A 61 18.98 13.77 -0.57
C ASN A 61 19.15 12.70 0.51
N SER A 62 18.53 11.52 0.34
CA SER A 62 18.74 10.38 1.23
C SER A 62 19.83 9.47 0.70
N GLU A 63 20.61 8.88 1.60
CA GLU A 63 21.69 7.96 1.29
C GLU A 63 21.17 6.58 0.88
N THR A 64 20.00 6.20 1.40
CA THR A 64 19.32 4.95 1.04
C THR A 64 17.81 5.13 1.10
N VAL A 65 17.08 4.33 0.31
CA VAL A 65 15.63 4.19 0.41
C VAL A 65 15.23 2.77 0.80
N TRP A 66 14.32 2.64 1.74
CA TRP A 66 13.87 1.38 2.31
C TRP A 66 12.38 1.22 2.06
N PHE A 67 12.00 0.22 1.28
CA PHE A 67 10.60 -0.19 1.09
C PHE A 67 10.22 -1.27 2.10
N GLU A 68 8.94 -1.64 2.20
CA GLU A 68 8.53 -2.83 2.96
C GLU A 68 9.32 -4.05 2.46
N VAL A 69 9.14 -4.40 1.20
CA VAL A 69 9.91 -5.41 0.49
C VAL A 69 10.64 -4.72 -0.65
N HIS A 70 11.86 -5.16 -0.95
CA HIS A 70 12.60 -4.62 -2.10
C HIS A 70 11.79 -4.80 -3.41
N PRO A 71 11.44 -3.73 -4.15
CA PRO A 71 10.50 -3.83 -5.28
C PRO A 71 10.91 -4.82 -6.38
N GLU A 72 12.18 -4.95 -6.74
CA GLU A 72 12.62 -5.99 -7.71
C GLU A 72 12.46 -7.42 -7.21
N LYS A 73 12.68 -7.66 -5.90
CA LYS A 73 12.48 -8.98 -5.32
C LYS A 73 10.99 -9.33 -5.35
N LEU A 74 10.13 -8.36 -5.06
CA LEU A 74 8.68 -8.53 -5.15
C LEU A 74 8.22 -8.74 -6.61
N GLY A 75 8.75 -7.97 -7.56
CA GLY A 75 8.44 -8.10 -8.99
C GLY A 75 8.87 -9.44 -9.60
N SER A 76 9.79 -10.17 -8.96
CA SER A 76 10.22 -11.51 -9.36
C SER A 76 9.70 -12.64 -8.43
N ALA A 77 8.81 -12.31 -7.49
CA ALA A 77 8.37 -13.21 -6.42
C ALA A 77 7.31 -14.25 -6.82
N GLN A 78 6.78 -14.20 -8.06
CA GLN A 78 5.67 -15.08 -8.47
C GLN A 78 5.89 -16.57 -8.15
N PRO A 79 7.07 -17.18 -8.43
CA PRO A 79 7.30 -18.59 -8.10
C PRO A 79 7.20 -18.89 -6.60
N LEU A 80 7.68 -17.96 -5.76
CA LEU A 80 7.64 -18.11 -4.31
C LEU A 80 6.21 -17.98 -3.78
N PHE A 81 5.43 -17.01 -4.26
CA PHE A 81 4.00 -16.95 -3.95
C PHE A 81 3.29 -18.24 -4.35
N MET A 82 3.54 -18.76 -5.56
CA MET A 82 2.92 -20.00 -6.03
C MET A 82 3.32 -21.24 -5.21
N GLN A 83 4.53 -21.27 -4.65
CA GLN A 83 4.96 -22.36 -3.76
C GLN A 83 4.13 -22.40 -2.47
N HIS A 84 3.80 -21.24 -1.91
CA HIS A 84 2.99 -21.13 -0.68
C HIS A 84 1.48 -21.11 -0.94
N ALA A 85 1.07 -20.72 -2.14
CA ALA A 85 -0.32 -20.62 -2.54
C ALA A 85 -0.98 -21.96 -2.79
N ARG A 86 -0.22 -22.98 -3.22
CA ARG A 86 -0.79 -24.26 -3.64
C ARG A 86 -1.28 -25.10 -2.46
N ARG A 87 -2.42 -25.76 -2.63
CA ARG A 87 -2.90 -26.79 -1.72
C ARG A 87 -1.93 -27.96 -1.72
N SER A 88 -1.72 -28.56 -0.57
CA SER A 88 -0.98 -29.83 -0.46
C SER A 88 -1.85 -31.03 -0.87
N GLU A 89 -3.17 -30.95 -0.64
CA GLU A 89 -4.13 -32.02 -0.90
C GLU A 89 -5.51 -31.47 -1.30
N GLY A 90 -6.28 -32.32 -2.00
CA GLY A 90 -7.65 -32.02 -2.41
C GLY A 90 -7.77 -30.82 -3.34
N LYS A 91 -9.01 -30.37 -3.53
CA LYS A 91 -9.34 -29.16 -4.27
C LYS A 91 -9.98 -28.12 -3.37
N LEU A 92 -9.89 -26.85 -3.79
CA LEU A 92 -10.59 -25.77 -3.09
C LEU A 92 -12.10 -25.98 -3.08
N SER A 93 -12.67 -26.50 -4.19
CA SER A 93 -14.10 -26.85 -4.28
C SER A 93 -14.55 -27.92 -3.28
N ASP A 94 -13.63 -28.75 -2.77
CA ASP A 94 -13.95 -29.76 -1.74
C ASP A 94 -14.10 -29.14 -0.33
N SER A 95 -13.66 -27.88 -0.16
CA SER A 95 -13.55 -27.21 1.16
C SER A 95 -14.57 -26.09 1.36
N VAL A 96 -15.47 -25.89 0.40
CA VAL A 96 -16.55 -24.90 0.44
C VAL A 96 -17.87 -25.53 -0.03
N ASP A 97 -19.00 -24.91 0.28
CA ASP A 97 -20.28 -25.37 -0.27
C ASP A 97 -20.39 -25.07 -1.79
N SER A 98 -21.33 -25.75 -2.45
CA SER A 98 -21.51 -25.63 -3.90
C SER A 98 -21.95 -24.25 -4.38
N GLU A 99 -22.69 -23.49 -3.55
CA GLU A 99 -23.14 -22.14 -3.88
C GLU A 99 -21.96 -21.18 -3.84
N THR A 100 -21.17 -21.21 -2.77
CA THR A 100 -19.92 -20.45 -2.63
C THR A 100 -18.96 -20.74 -3.78
N TRP A 101 -18.75 -22.02 -4.15
CA TRP A 101 -17.91 -22.37 -5.29
C TRP A 101 -18.45 -21.83 -6.62
N GLN A 102 -19.77 -21.91 -6.85
CA GLN A 102 -20.38 -21.39 -8.07
C GLN A 102 -20.24 -19.87 -8.18
N GLN A 103 -20.44 -19.14 -7.08
CA GLN A 103 -20.26 -17.69 -7.04
C GLN A 103 -18.80 -17.31 -7.29
N LEU A 104 -17.86 -18.01 -6.67
CA LEU A 104 -16.43 -17.80 -6.83
C LEU A 104 -15.97 -17.98 -8.28
N THR A 105 -16.41 -19.06 -8.93
CA THR A 105 -16.04 -19.37 -10.31
C THR A 105 -16.68 -18.41 -11.30
N THR A 106 -17.94 -18.01 -11.08
CA THR A 106 -18.61 -16.95 -11.87
C THR A 106 -17.86 -15.62 -11.77
N LEU A 107 -17.43 -15.25 -10.55
CA LEU A 107 -16.67 -14.04 -10.32
C LEU A 107 -15.28 -14.10 -10.97
N ALA A 108 -14.62 -15.25 -10.90
CA ALA A 108 -13.33 -15.48 -11.54
C ALA A 108 -13.42 -15.28 -13.06
N GLU A 109 -14.45 -15.85 -13.69
CA GLU A 109 -14.71 -15.71 -15.12
C GLU A 109 -15.05 -14.26 -15.52
N LYS A 110 -15.87 -13.56 -14.71
CA LYS A 110 -16.16 -12.13 -14.90
C LYS A 110 -14.88 -11.30 -14.99
N TYR A 111 -13.85 -11.69 -14.23
CA TYR A 111 -12.55 -11.03 -14.20
C TYR A 111 -11.50 -11.62 -15.15
N GLY A 112 -11.91 -12.51 -16.06
CA GLY A 112 -11.06 -13.08 -17.11
C GLY A 112 -10.14 -14.20 -16.62
N MET A 113 -10.40 -14.76 -15.44
CA MET A 113 -9.61 -15.86 -14.88
C MET A 113 -10.21 -17.20 -15.26
N ASN A 114 -9.34 -18.21 -15.41
CA ASN A 114 -9.79 -19.59 -15.53
C ASN A 114 -10.18 -20.13 -14.13
N ALA A 115 -11.46 -20.40 -13.91
CA ALA A 115 -11.99 -20.98 -12.69
C ALA A 115 -11.24 -22.26 -12.24
N SER A 116 -10.79 -23.10 -13.19
CA SER A 116 -10.04 -24.32 -12.86
C SER A 116 -8.67 -24.04 -12.25
N ALA A 117 -8.13 -22.83 -12.41
CA ALA A 117 -6.87 -22.43 -11.80
C ALA A 117 -7.01 -22.22 -10.28
N LEU A 118 -8.22 -21.94 -9.78
CA LEU A 118 -8.49 -21.75 -8.35
C LEU A 118 -8.51 -23.07 -7.57
N GLU A 119 -8.85 -24.19 -8.24
CA GLU A 119 -8.96 -25.51 -7.63
C GLU A 119 -7.71 -25.93 -6.83
N GLN A 120 -6.52 -25.52 -7.29
CA GLN A 120 -5.23 -25.89 -6.69
C GLN A 120 -4.71 -24.86 -5.68
N LEU A 121 -5.47 -23.81 -5.39
CA LEU A 121 -5.05 -22.75 -4.47
C LEU A 121 -5.64 -22.95 -3.07
N ASN A 122 -4.88 -22.61 -2.05
CA ASN A 122 -5.41 -22.42 -0.70
C ASN A 122 -6.38 -21.21 -0.72
N ALA A 123 -7.42 -21.25 0.12
CA ALA A 123 -8.46 -20.21 0.11
C ALA A 123 -7.89 -18.79 0.31
N TRP A 124 -6.92 -18.63 1.20
CA TRP A 124 -6.26 -17.34 1.47
C TRP A 124 -5.63 -16.72 0.22
N PHE A 125 -5.05 -17.53 -0.67
CA PHE A 125 -4.42 -17.02 -1.88
C PHE A 125 -5.44 -16.82 -3.00
N ALA A 126 -6.46 -17.69 -3.09
CA ALA A 126 -7.57 -17.52 -4.03
C ALA A 126 -8.28 -16.17 -3.81
N GLN A 127 -8.54 -15.79 -2.55
CA GLN A 127 -9.05 -14.46 -2.19
C GLN A 127 -8.14 -13.34 -2.70
N ILE A 128 -6.83 -13.40 -2.41
CA ILE A 128 -5.88 -12.36 -2.83
C ILE A 128 -5.91 -12.19 -4.34
N VAL A 129 -5.93 -13.29 -5.11
CA VAL A 129 -5.97 -13.26 -6.57
C VAL A 129 -7.26 -12.60 -7.07
N ILE A 130 -8.42 -12.98 -6.52
CA ILE A 130 -9.73 -12.43 -6.90
C ILE A 130 -9.80 -10.93 -6.60
N VAL A 131 -9.44 -10.53 -5.38
CA VAL A 131 -9.46 -9.12 -4.98
C VAL A 131 -8.48 -8.30 -5.82
N SER A 132 -7.27 -8.80 -6.04
CA SER A 132 -6.26 -8.11 -6.87
C SER A 132 -6.74 -7.91 -8.31
N GLN A 133 -7.37 -8.93 -8.90
CA GLN A 133 -7.90 -8.83 -10.24
C GLN A 133 -9.10 -7.88 -10.31
N ALA A 134 -9.97 -7.87 -9.29
CA ALA A 134 -11.09 -6.94 -9.21
C ALA A 134 -10.60 -5.47 -9.16
N ILE A 135 -9.60 -5.18 -8.31
CA ILE A 135 -8.93 -3.88 -8.24
C ILE A 135 -8.36 -3.47 -9.60
N ALA A 136 -7.67 -4.38 -10.28
CA ALA A 136 -7.10 -4.15 -11.60
C ALA A 136 -8.17 -3.83 -12.66
N GLN A 137 -9.28 -4.55 -12.66
CA GLN A 137 -10.41 -4.31 -13.56
C GLN A 137 -11.11 -2.97 -13.29
N SER A 138 -11.05 -2.45 -12.05
CA SER A 138 -11.49 -1.10 -11.70
C SER A 138 -10.49 0.01 -12.11
N GLY A 139 -9.38 -0.36 -12.78
CA GLY A 139 -8.39 0.57 -13.33
C GLY A 139 -7.29 1.01 -12.36
N TYR A 140 -7.19 0.35 -11.20
CA TYR A 140 -6.13 0.58 -10.22
C TYR A 140 -4.96 -0.37 -10.49
N THR A 141 -3.75 0.16 -10.52
CA THR A 141 -2.55 -0.62 -10.85
C THR A 141 -1.41 -0.29 -9.91
N ALA A 142 -0.50 -1.23 -9.70
CA ALA A 142 0.70 -1.01 -8.89
C ALA A 142 1.59 0.11 -9.46
N GLU A 143 1.66 0.19 -10.80
CA GLU A 143 2.39 1.24 -11.52
C GLU A 143 1.78 2.63 -11.30
N GLY A 144 0.46 2.69 -11.06
CA GLY A 144 -0.23 3.92 -10.69
C GLY A 144 0.07 4.38 -9.26
N GLY A 145 0.43 3.45 -8.37
CA GLY A 145 0.71 3.70 -6.95
C GLY A 145 1.94 4.57 -6.71
N SER A 146 2.09 5.08 -5.48
CA SER A 146 3.24 5.90 -5.11
C SER A 146 4.54 5.10 -4.99
N GLU A 147 4.46 3.81 -4.64
CA GLU A 147 5.64 2.94 -4.51
C GLU A 147 6.43 2.82 -5.81
N GLY A 148 5.76 2.52 -6.92
CA GLY A 148 6.40 2.43 -8.23
C GLY A 148 7.10 3.72 -8.62
N LYS A 149 6.45 4.88 -8.37
CA LYS A 149 7.02 6.20 -8.66
C LYS A 149 8.25 6.52 -7.81
N LEU A 150 8.23 6.17 -6.52
CA LEU A 150 9.37 6.34 -5.62
C LEU A 150 10.53 5.42 -6.02
N PHE A 151 10.23 4.18 -6.41
CA PHE A 151 11.22 3.21 -6.84
C PHE A 151 11.92 3.64 -8.13
N GLU A 152 11.18 4.10 -9.14
CA GLU A 152 11.73 4.67 -10.38
C GLU A 152 12.58 5.92 -10.10
N LEU A 153 12.16 6.78 -9.16
CA LEU A 153 12.94 7.94 -8.77
C LEU A 153 14.27 7.57 -8.11
N ALA A 154 14.26 6.57 -7.22
CA ALA A 154 15.46 6.06 -6.57
C ALA A 154 16.43 5.45 -7.59
N LYS A 155 15.92 4.61 -8.50
CA LYS A 155 16.66 4.00 -9.61
C LYS A 155 17.33 5.06 -10.49
N SER A 156 16.58 6.05 -10.94
CA SER A 156 17.08 7.12 -11.82
C SER A 156 18.01 8.12 -11.13
N SER A 157 18.06 8.11 -9.79
CA SER A 157 18.94 8.98 -8.99
C SER A 157 20.09 8.20 -8.33
N ASP A 158 20.31 6.93 -8.71
CA ASP A 158 21.35 6.04 -8.17
C ASP A 158 21.30 5.87 -6.64
N ILE A 159 20.10 5.96 -6.04
CA ILE A 159 19.91 5.79 -4.59
C ILE A 159 19.81 4.30 -4.27
N PRO A 160 20.66 3.75 -3.39
CA PRO A 160 20.57 2.36 -2.97
C PRO A 160 19.21 2.01 -2.37
N VAL A 161 18.62 0.92 -2.87
CA VAL A 161 17.30 0.43 -2.44
C VAL A 161 17.46 -0.78 -1.51
N LYS A 162 16.71 -0.77 -0.40
CA LYS A 162 16.64 -1.85 0.58
C LYS A 162 15.19 -2.24 0.86
N GLY A 163 15.00 -3.39 1.50
CA GLY A 163 13.72 -3.84 2.02
C GLY A 163 13.78 -3.97 3.55
N LEU A 164 12.73 -3.53 4.22
CA LEU A 164 12.51 -3.70 5.66
C LEU A 164 12.17 -5.15 6.02
N GLU A 165 11.67 -5.95 5.08
CA GLU A 165 11.41 -7.37 5.23
C GLU A 165 11.66 -8.15 3.92
N THR A 166 11.50 -9.46 3.98
CA THR A 166 11.63 -10.36 2.82
C THR A 166 10.27 -10.69 2.23
N VAL A 167 10.26 -11.22 1.00
CA VAL A 167 9.03 -11.69 0.36
C VAL A 167 8.38 -12.81 1.19
N GLU A 168 9.17 -13.73 1.73
CA GLU A 168 8.70 -14.82 2.59
C GLU A 168 7.97 -14.29 3.83
N ARG A 169 8.54 -13.27 4.48
CA ARG A 169 7.91 -12.64 5.66
C ARG A 169 6.56 -12.01 5.31
N GLN A 170 6.45 -11.39 4.14
CA GLN A 170 5.20 -10.82 3.63
C GLN A 170 4.17 -11.91 3.33
N ILE A 171 4.57 -13.01 2.68
CA ILE A 171 3.71 -14.18 2.45
C ILE A 171 3.21 -14.77 3.77
N ASP A 172 4.10 -14.91 4.75
CA ASP A 172 3.73 -15.41 6.07
C ASP A 172 2.72 -14.51 6.78
N ALA A 173 2.87 -13.18 6.68
CA ALA A 173 1.89 -12.23 7.21
C ALA A 173 0.52 -12.39 6.55
N LEU A 174 0.48 -12.42 5.21
CA LEU A 174 -0.75 -12.57 4.43
C LEU A 174 -1.47 -13.87 4.75
N ARG A 175 -0.73 -14.97 4.88
CA ARG A 175 -1.28 -16.28 5.25
C ARG A 175 -1.78 -16.30 6.69
N ALA A 176 -1.00 -15.79 7.63
CA ALA A 176 -1.34 -15.79 9.06
C ALA A 176 -2.52 -14.86 9.38
N ALA A 177 -2.70 -13.78 8.61
CA ALA A 177 -3.83 -12.87 8.76
C ALA A 177 -5.19 -13.57 8.56
N GLN A 178 -5.22 -14.64 7.76
CA GLN A 178 -6.43 -15.41 7.44
C GLN A 178 -6.55 -16.71 8.26
N SER A 179 -5.67 -16.95 9.23
CA SER A 179 -5.58 -18.26 9.89
C SER A 179 -6.74 -18.60 10.82
N GLU A 180 -7.54 -17.62 11.21
CA GLU A 180 -8.68 -17.81 12.12
C GLU A 180 -10.00 -18.09 11.39
N SER A 181 -10.09 -17.76 10.11
CA SER A 181 -11.29 -17.99 9.29
C SER A 181 -11.26 -19.40 8.69
N GLY A 182 -12.42 -20.07 8.66
CA GLY A 182 -12.59 -21.27 7.84
C GLY A 182 -12.46 -20.93 6.34
N GLU A 183 -12.02 -21.88 5.51
CA GLU A 183 -11.83 -21.63 4.08
C GLU A 183 -13.12 -21.15 3.37
N GLY A 184 -14.28 -21.72 3.74
CA GLY A 184 -15.59 -21.27 3.24
C GLY A 184 -15.94 -19.85 3.67
N GLU A 185 -15.90 -19.59 4.98
CA GLU A 185 -16.19 -18.25 5.55
C GLU A 185 -15.32 -17.16 4.92
N LEU A 186 -14.03 -17.45 4.71
CA LEU A 186 -13.09 -16.53 4.08
C LEU A 186 -13.53 -16.13 2.66
N LEU A 187 -13.97 -17.11 1.88
CA LEU A 187 -14.39 -16.90 0.49
C LEU A 187 -15.79 -16.27 0.42
N GLU A 188 -16.70 -16.60 1.32
CA GLU A 188 -17.99 -15.93 1.46
C GLU A 188 -17.82 -14.43 1.77
N GLN A 189 -16.94 -14.09 2.72
CA GLN A 189 -16.59 -12.70 3.04
C GLN A 189 -16.00 -11.99 1.81
N THR A 190 -15.07 -12.65 1.11
CA THR A 190 -14.47 -12.13 -0.12
C THR A 190 -15.52 -11.81 -1.18
N LEU A 191 -16.49 -12.70 -1.39
CA LEU A 191 -17.57 -12.53 -2.35
C LEU A 191 -18.47 -11.33 -2.00
N ALA A 192 -18.75 -11.11 -0.72
CA ALA A 192 -19.55 -9.96 -0.26
C ALA A 192 -18.82 -8.61 -0.41
N GLU A 193 -17.49 -8.61 -0.25
CA GLU A 193 -16.67 -7.39 -0.27
C GLU A 193 -16.28 -6.95 -1.69
N VAL A 194 -16.00 -7.92 -2.57
CA VAL A 194 -15.48 -7.65 -3.92
C VAL A 194 -16.46 -6.86 -4.80
N GLU A 195 -17.76 -6.92 -4.53
CA GLU A 195 -18.76 -6.10 -5.23
C GLU A 195 -18.58 -4.60 -4.97
N LYS A 196 -18.03 -4.24 -3.81
CA LYS A 196 -17.83 -2.85 -3.38
C LYS A 196 -16.40 -2.37 -3.56
N ILE A 197 -15.53 -3.19 -4.15
CA ILE A 197 -14.08 -2.94 -4.16
C ILE A 197 -13.72 -1.62 -4.86
N GLU A 198 -14.44 -1.25 -5.92
CA GLU A 198 -14.20 0.01 -6.64
C GLU A 198 -14.51 1.23 -5.75
N GLU A 199 -15.65 1.21 -5.06
CA GLU A 199 -16.05 2.30 -4.15
C GLU A 199 -15.05 2.42 -2.99
N VAL A 200 -14.67 1.28 -2.41
CA VAL A 200 -13.67 1.22 -1.34
C VAL A 200 -12.32 1.81 -1.79
N PHE A 201 -11.78 1.37 -2.93
CA PHE A 201 -10.52 1.89 -3.44
C PHE A 201 -10.60 3.37 -3.87
N ALA A 202 -11.77 3.83 -4.32
CA ALA A 202 -12.00 5.24 -4.60
C ALA A 202 -11.92 6.10 -3.32
N ASP A 203 -12.55 5.69 -2.21
CA ASP A 203 -12.46 6.42 -0.95
C ASP A 203 -11.05 6.36 -0.34
N ILE A 204 -10.36 5.20 -0.41
CA ILE A 204 -8.98 5.06 0.05
C ILE A 204 -8.06 6.00 -0.75
N GLN A 205 -8.12 5.97 -2.09
CA GLN A 205 -7.30 6.84 -2.93
C GLN A 205 -7.60 8.30 -2.63
N LYS A 206 -8.88 8.69 -2.54
CA LYS A 206 -9.27 10.07 -2.21
C LYS A 206 -8.69 10.51 -0.87
N THR A 207 -8.87 9.69 0.17
CA THR A 207 -8.37 9.97 1.53
C THR A 207 -6.85 10.10 1.56
N TRP A 208 -6.15 9.25 0.79
CA TRP A 208 -4.70 9.32 0.65
C TRP A 208 -4.24 10.61 -0.07
N LEU A 209 -4.93 11.03 -1.14
CA LEU A 209 -4.67 12.28 -1.86
C LEU A 209 -4.92 13.53 -0.99
N GLU A 210 -5.80 13.41 0.02
CA GLU A 210 -6.07 14.43 1.04
C GLU A 210 -5.02 14.40 2.18
N GLY A 211 -4.12 13.41 2.21
CA GLY A 211 -3.09 13.26 3.24
C GLY A 211 -3.66 12.98 4.63
N ASP A 212 -4.86 12.41 4.70
CA ASP A 212 -5.59 12.13 5.95
C ASP A 212 -5.22 10.73 6.48
N LEU A 213 -4.08 10.68 7.17
CA LEU A 213 -3.57 9.45 7.77
C LEU A 213 -4.50 8.91 8.87
N ASP A 214 -5.19 9.78 9.61
CA ASP A 214 -6.06 9.37 10.71
C ASP A 214 -7.29 8.64 10.18
N LYS A 215 -7.90 9.14 9.10
CA LYS A 215 -9.02 8.46 8.43
C LYS A 215 -8.60 7.12 7.83
N LEU A 216 -7.42 7.03 7.21
CA LEU A 216 -6.88 5.75 6.72
C LEU A 216 -6.65 4.75 7.86
N THR A 217 -6.07 5.21 8.97
CA THR A 217 -5.82 4.39 10.16
C THR A 217 -7.12 3.90 10.78
N HIS A 218 -8.12 4.78 10.89
CA HIS A 218 -9.45 4.41 11.37
C HIS A 218 -10.10 3.37 10.48
N TYR A 219 -10.07 3.57 9.15
CA TYR A 219 -10.60 2.62 8.19
C TYR A 219 -10.00 1.21 8.38
N LEU A 220 -8.66 1.10 8.47
CA LEU A 220 -8.00 -0.19 8.69
C LEU A 220 -8.41 -0.85 10.00
N ASN A 221 -8.46 -0.10 11.10
CA ASN A 221 -8.83 -0.64 12.41
C ASN A 221 -10.29 -1.10 12.49
N GLN A 222 -11.18 -0.54 11.66
CA GLN A 222 -12.60 -0.95 11.61
C GLN A 222 -12.84 -2.15 10.70
N ASN A 223 -12.02 -2.31 9.64
CA ASN A 223 -12.27 -3.31 8.60
C ASN A 223 -11.32 -4.53 8.69
N LEU A 224 -10.29 -4.49 9.53
CA LEU A 224 -9.44 -5.66 9.79
C LEU A 224 -9.78 -6.30 11.14
N PRO A 225 -9.97 -7.64 11.18
CA PRO A 225 -10.02 -8.38 12.43
C PRO A 225 -8.74 -8.17 13.27
N PRO A 226 -8.79 -8.25 14.61
CA PRO A 226 -7.63 -8.05 15.47
C PRO A 226 -6.41 -8.91 15.10
N LYS A 227 -6.64 -10.18 14.72
CA LYS A 227 -5.58 -11.08 14.25
C LYS A 227 -4.93 -10.61 12.96
N ALA A 228 -5.75 -10.20 11.97
CA ALA A 228 -5.24 -9.67 10.71
C ALA A 228 -4.46 -8.37 10.93
N LEU A 229 -4.95 -7.47 11.78
CA LEU A 229 -4.25 -6.24 12.15
C LEU A 229 -2.89 -6.53 12.81
N ASP A 230 -2.82 -7.52 13.70
CA ASP A 230 -1.57 -7.92 14.36
C ASP A 230 -0.54 -8.48 13.37
N GLU A 231 -0.94 -9.38 12.48
CA GLU A 231 -0.04 -10.01 11.50
C GLU A 231 0.37 -9.08 10.36
N LEU A 232 -0.57 -8.27 9.85
CA LEU A 232 -0.33 -7.38 8.69
C LEU A 232 0.31 -6.06 9.09
N ILE A 233 0.12 -5.57 10.31
CA ILE A 233 0.62 -4.25 10.73
C ILE A 233 1.56 -4.36 11.94
N THR A 234 1.04 -4.77 13.11
CA THR A 234 1.75 -4.61 14.39
C THR A 234 3.08 -5.35 14.43
N LYS A 235 3.10 -6.65 14.12
CA LYS A 235 4.33 -7.47 14.17
C LYS A 235 5.38 -6.97 13.19
N ARG A 236 4.96 -6.62 11.97
CA ARG A 236 5.83 -6.09 10.92
C ARG A 236 6.44 -4.76 11.35
N ASN A 237 5.62 -3.84 11.86
CA ASN A 237 6.11 -2.57 12.42
C ASN A 237 7.16 -2.78 13.51
N ASN A 238 6.93 -3.70 14.47
CA ASN A 238 7.87 -3.96 15.55
C ASN A 238 9.23 -4.48 15.03
N GLU A 239 9.20 -5.37 14.03
CA GLU A 239 10.40 -5.86 13.35
C GLU A 239 11.14 -4.74 12.61
N TRP A 240 10.40 -3.87 11.90
CA TRP A 240 10.95 -2.75 11.14
C TRP A 240 11.58 -1.70 12.05
N ILE A 241 10.92 -1.34 13.14
CA ILE A 241 11.45 -0.41 14.14
C ILE A 241 12.77 -0.91 14.72
N THR A 242 12.89 -2.23 14.97
CA THR A 242 14.14 -2.85 15.40
C THR A 242 15.26 -2.72 14.36
N LYS A 243 14.92 -2.70 13.06
CA LYS A 243 15.90 -2.48 11.97
C LYS A 243 16.24 -1.00 11.81
N LEU A 244 15.26 -0.10 11.91
CA LEU A 244 15.46 1.34 11.81
C LEU A 244 16.31 1.88 12.96
N ALA A 245 16.18 1.32 14.16
CA ALA A 245 17.04 1.65 15.30
C ALA A 245 18.54 1.32 15.09
N LYS A 246 18.89 0.56 14.04
CA LYS A 246 20.27 0.22 13.67
C LYS A 246 20.82 1.07 12.52
N VAL A 247 20.02 2.00 11.99
CA VAL A 247 20.51 3.01 11.04
C VAL A 247 21.51 3.88 11.79
N ASN A 248 22.65 4.22 11.17
CA ASN A 248 23.64 5.05 11.84
C ASN A 248 23.08 6.45 12.09
N GLU A 249 23.59 7.11 13.12
CA GLU A 249 23.13 8.47 13.51
C GLU A 249 23.42 9.51 12.42
N SER A 250 24.46 9.33 11.60
CA SER A 250 24.81 10.25 10.52
C SER A 250 24.00 10.07 9.24
N ASP A 251 23.30 8.94 9.08
CA ASP A 251 22.73 8.56 7.79
C ASP A 251 21.36 9.22 7.60
N THR A 252 21.10 9.76 6.41
CA THR A 252 19.76 10.18 6.01
C THR A 252 19.07 9.04 5.26
N VAL A 253 17.96 8.53 5.81
CA VAL A 253 17.22 7.40 5.23
C VAL A 253 15.83 7.81 4.80
N PHE A 254 15.41 7.39 3.61
CA PHE A 254 14.02 7.48 3.18
C PHE A 254 13.32 6.14 3.38
N VAL A 255 12.21 6.11 4.11
CA VAL A 255 11.40 4.92 4.38
C VAL A 255 10.06 5.09 3.65
N ALA A 256 9.74 4.14 2.79
CA ALA A 256 8.50 4.11 2.00
C ALA A 256 7.71 2.84 2.36
N VAL A 257 6.67 2.99 3.17
CA VAL A 257 5.80 1.87 3.61
C VAL A 257 4.35 2.27 3.45
N GLY A 258 3.45 1.31 3.28
CA GLY A 258 2.02 1.55 3.12
C GLY A 258 1.50 2.48 4.21
N ALA A 259 0.68 3.46 3.84
CA ALA A 259 0.16 4.46 4.78
C ALA A 259 -0.52 3.82 6.01
N GLY A 260 -1.08 2.62 5.84
CA GLY A 260 -1.66 1.83 6.93
C GLY A 260 -0.70 1.45 8.06
N HIS A 261 0.60 1.47 7.83
CA HIS A 261 1.62 1.17 8.83
C HIS A 261 1.97 2.36 9.72
N LEU A 262 1.57 3.58 9.36
CA LEU A 262 2.14 4.78 9.98
C LEU A 262 1.38 5.27 11.21
N GLY A 263 0.05 5.25 11.17
CA GLY A 263 -0.80 5.84 12.21
C GLY A 263 -1.18 4.88 13.33
N GLY A 264 -1.74 5.45 14.40
CA GLY A 264 -2.24 4.70 15.57
C GLY A 264 -1.15 4.26 16.55
N GLN A 265 -1.56 3.64 17.65
CA GLN A 265 -0.66 3.33 18.78
C GLN A 265 0.48 2.36 18.45
N GLN A 266 0.27 1.50 17.44
CA GLN A 266 1.26 0.53 16.95
C GLN A 266 1.90 0.99 15.62
N GLY A 267 1.58 2.21 15.17
CA GLY A 267 2.11 2.79 13.94
C GLY A 267 3.59 3.13 14.05
N VAL A 268 4.29 3.13 12.91
CA VAL A 268 5.73 3.44 12.84
C VAL A 268 6.03 4.83 13.44
N LEU A 269 5.19 5.83 13.18
CA LEU A 269 5.43 7.20 13.65
C LEU A 269 5.39 7.28 15.19
N GLU A 270 4.34 6.70 15.79
CA GLU A 270 4.18 6.63 17.25
C GLU A 270 5.32 5.84 17.92
N GLN A 271 5.75 4.74 17.30
CA GLN A 271 6.85 3.93 17.85
C GLN A 271 8.19 4.67 17.79
N LEU A 272 8.45 5.45 16.74
CA LEU A 272 9.65 6.30 16.64
C LEU A 272 9.60 7.46 17.64
N GLU A 273 8.44 8.10 17.82
CA GLU A 273 8.25 9.17 18.81
C GLU A 273 8.52 8.66 20.24
N LYS A 274 8.01 7.47 20.58
CA LYS A 274 8.29 6.80 21.87
C LYS A 274 9.77 6.50 22.10
N GLN A 275 10.57 6.43 21.05
CA GLN A 275 12.03 6.29 21.13
C GLN A 275 12.77 7.63 21.20
N GLY A 276 12.04 8.74 21.37
CA GLY A 276 12.57 10.09 21.54
C GLY A 276 12.82 10.84 20.24
N ALA A 277 12.24 10.41 19.12
CA ALA A 277 12.34 11.15 17.87
C ALA A 277 11.27 12.26 17.78
N ASP A 278 11.63 13.40 17.19
CA ASP A 278 10.70 14.46 16.81
C ASP A 278 10.06 14.13 15.46
N ILE A 279 8.73 14.25 15.36
CA ILE A 279 7.95 13.90 14.17
C ILE A 279 7.30 15.16 13.60
N LYS A 280 7.68 15.53 12.37
CA LYS A 280 7.11 16.68 11.67
C LYS A 280 6.45 16.28 10.37
N LYS A 281 5.14 16.54 10.22
CA LYS A 281 4.43 16.44 8.93
C LYS A 281 4.91 17.54 7.97
N MET A 282 5.06 17.20 6.70
CA MET A 282 5.73 18.02 5.69
C MET A 282 4.78 18.59 4.63
#